data_AF-A0A519UQ38-F1
#
_entry.id   AF-A0A519UQ38-F1
#
_cell.length_a   1.000
_cell.length_b   1.000
_cell.length_c   1.000
_cell.angle_alpha   90.00
_cell.angle_beta   90.00
_cell.angle_gamma   90.00
#
_symmetry.space_group_name_H-M   'P 1'
#
loop_
_entity.id
_entity.type
_entity.pdbx_description
1 polymer ?
#
loop_
_entity_poly.entity_id
_entity_poly.type
_entity_poly.pdbx_seq_one_letter_code
_entity_poly.pdbx_strand_id
1 'polypeptide(L)'
;MPDSLPTATAPHWHAAALAHLAHADPILAQAIAQVPGPVRPAAHEDLYLALLRAIVSQQISTKAAAAIWRRFTALFRPDGYPEPREVLRLSEDELREVGLSRQKAGYLQAIADY
;
A
#
# COMPACT_ATOMS: atom_id res chain seq x y z
N MET A 1 4.90 -3.51 -18.61
CA MET A 1 5.76 -4.64 -18.19
C MET A 1 4.90 -5.55 -17.33
N PRO A 2 4.93 -6.88 -17.51
CA PRO A 2 4.03 -7.76 -16.80
C PRO A 2 4.40 -7.74 -15.32
N ASP A 3 3.48 -7.25 -14.51
CA ASP A 3 3.55 -7.11 -13.07
C ASP A 3 3.46 -8.52 -12.44
N SER A 4 4.53 -9.27 -12.54
CA SER A 4 4.68 -10.55 -11.83
C SER A 4 5.33 -10.25 -10.49
N LEU A 5 4.52 -9.82 -9.53
CA LEU A 5 4.93 -9.82 -8.12
C LEU A 5 5.50 -11.21 -7.81
N PRO A 6 6.67 -11.33 -7.16
CA PRO A 6 7.20 -12.61 -6.77
C PRO A 6 6.09 -13.38 -6.02
N THR A 7 5.87 -14.63 -6.42
CA THR A 7 4.85 -15.50 -5.86
C THR A 7 5.23 -15.82 -4.42
N ALA A 8 5.03 -14.87 -3.51
CA ALA A 8 5.48 -14.96 -2.14
C ALA A 8 4.91 -16.23 -1.53
N THR A 9 5.81 -17.14 -1.16
CA THR A 9 5.48 -18.30 -0.34
C THR A 9 4.89 -17.76 0.96
N ALA A 10 3.79 -18.34 1.41
CA ALA A 10 3.17 -17.91 2.66
C ALA A 10 4.23 -17.94 3.78
N PRO A 11 4.31 -16.91 4.64
CA PRO A 11 5.27 -16.89 5.73
C PRO A 11 5.17 -18.15 6.59
N HIS A 12 6.28 -18.61 7.17
CA HIS A 12 6.32 -19.85 7.96
C HIS A 12 5.32 -19.85 9.13
N TRP A 13 4.95 -18.68 9.66
CA TRP A 13 3.97 -18.53 10.74
C TRP A 13 2.51 -18.60 10.27
N HIS A 14 2.24 -18.54 8.97
CA HIS A 14 0.89 -18.33 8.44
C HIS A 14 -0.08 -19.47 8.82
N ALA A 15 0.34 -20.73 8.66
CA ALA A 15 -0.50 -21.88 9.02
C ALA A 15 -0.78 -21.95 10.54
N ALA A 16 0.24 -21.68 11.36
CA ALA A 16 0.10 -21.64 12.81
C ALA A 16 -0.84 -20.52 13.27
N ALA A 17 -0.76 -19.34 12.64
CA ALA A 17 -1.66 -18.23 12.93
C ALA A 17 -3.12 -18.56 12.59
N LEU A 18 -3.39 -19.15 11.42
CA LEU A 18 -4.75 -19.57 11.04
C LEU A 18 -5.31 -20.62 12.00
N ALA A 19 -4.50 -21.62 12.39
CA ALA A 19 -4.90 -22.64 13.35
C ALA A 19 -5.21 -22.04 14.73
N HIS A 20 -4.38 -21.10 15.19
CA HIS A 20 -4.60 -20.40 16.44
C HIS A 20 -5.91 -19.60 16.43
N LEU A 21 -6.16 -18.81 15.37
CA LEU A 21 -7.38 -18.00 15.23
C LEU A 21 -8.64 -18.89 15.17
N ALA A 22 -8.61 -19.97 14.41
CA ALA A 22 -9.73 -20.90 14.31
C ALA A 22 -10.00 -21.65 15.62
N HIS A 23 -8.96 -21.94 16.41
CA HIS A 23 -9.12 -22.55 17.73
C HIS A 23 -9.66 -21.56 18.78
N ALA A 24 -9.23 -20.30 18.71
CA ALA A 24 -9.58 -19.28 19.70
C ALA A 24 -10.98 -18.69 19.52
N ASP A 25 -11.53 -18.66 18.30
CA ASP A 25 -12.83 -18.04 18.01
C ASP A 25 -13.63 -18.81 16.94
N PRO A 26 -14.83 -19.33 17.25
CA PRO A 26 -15.65 -20.08 16.31
C PRO A 26 -16.20 -19.23 15.15
N ILE A 27 -16.38 -17.92 15.33
CA ILE A 27 -16.78 -16.99 14.25
C ILE A 27 -15.62 -16.83 13.27
N LEU A 28 -14.39 -16.66 13.78
CA LEU A 28 -13.20 -16.63 12.92
C LEU A 28 -12.97 -17.98 12.23
N ALA A 29 -13.21 -19.10 12.91
CA ALA A 29 -13.12 -20.43 12.31
C ALA A 29 -14.07 -20.57 11.11
N GLN A 30 -15.33 -20.14 11.28
CA GLN A 30 -16.31 -20.16 10.20
C GLN A 30 -15.89 -19.23 9.05
N ALA A 31 -15.41 -18.02 9.35
CA ALA A 31 -14.96 -17.07 8.34
C ALA A 31 -13.76 -17.61 7.55
N ILE A 32 -12.76 -18.19 8.22
CA ILE A 32 -11.58 -18.80 7.58
C ILE A 32 -12.00 -19.96 6.67
N ALA A 33 -12.94 -20.82 7.11
CA ALA A 33 -13.43 -21.94 6.32
C ALA A 33 -14.20 -21.51 5.06
N GLN A 34 -14.75 -20.29 5.03
CA GLN A 34 -15.49 -19.73 3.89
C GLN A 34 -14.57 -19.09 2.84
N VAL A 35 -13.30 -18.81 3.15
CA VAL A 35 -12.38 -18.17 2.21
C VAL A 35 -11.75 -19.23 1.30
N PRO A 36 -12.00 -19.18 -0.03
CA PRO A 36 -11.38 -20.12 -0.95
C PRO A 36 -9.91 -19.75 -1.18
N GLY A 37 -9.03 -20.73 -0.99
CA GLY A 37 -7.60 -20.64 -1.31
C GLY A 37 -6.74 -20.00 -0.21
N PRO A 38 -5.41 -19.99 -0.40
CA PRO A 38 -4.49 -19.47 0.61
C PRO A 38 -4.60 -17.95 0.71
N VAL A 39 -4.83 -17.45 1.93
CA VAL A 39 -4.54 -16.04 2.25
C VAL A 39 -3.03 -15.86 2.14
N ARG A 40 -2.57 -14.89 1.35
CA ARG A 40 -1.14 -14.62 1.18
C ARG A 40 -0.87 -13.19 1.61
N PRO A 41 -0.20 -12.99 2.76
CA PRO A 41 0.35 -11.68 3.09
C PRO A 41 1.29 -11.25 1.96
N ALA A 42 1.05 -10.07 1.38
CA ALA A 42 1.97 -9.51 0.41
C ALA A 42 3.20 -8.99 1.15
N ALA A 43 4.39 -9.48 0.77
CA ALA A 43 5.62 -8.81 1.15
C ALA A 43 5.74 -7.52 0.33
N HIS A 44 6.05 -6.41 0.98
CA HIS A 44 6.44 -5.19 0.29
C HIS A 44 7.97 -5.10 0.31
N GLU A 45 8.58 -5.31 -0.86
CA GLU A 45 10.04 -5.22 -1.01
C GLU A 45 10.53 -3.77 -0.90
N ASP A 46 9.71 -2.82 -1.31
CA ASP A 46 9.96 -1.38 -1.16
C ASP A 46 9.10 -0.80 -0.03
N LEU A 47 9.72 -0.61 1.13
CA LEU A 47 9.07 -0.05 2.31
C LEU A 47 8.67 1.42 2.10
N TYR A 48 9.52 2.21 1.43
CA TYR A 48 9.25 3.61 1.15
C TYR A 48 7.99 3.76 0.31
N LEU A 49 7.92 3.04 -0.82
CA LEU A 49 6.76 3.06 -1.71
C LEU A 49 5.50 2.54 -1.01
N ALA A 50 5.65 1.51 -0.16
CA ALA A 50 4.54 0.99 0.64
C ALA A 50 3.99 2.03 1.62
N LEU A 51 4.86 2.80 2.29
CA LEU A 51 4.46 3.89 3.18
C LEU A 51 3.73 5.00 2.43
N LEU A 52 4.26 5.42 1.27
CA LEU A 52 3.60 6.43 0.44
C LEU A 52 2.20 5.97 0.02
N ARG A 53 2.08 4.73 -0.47
CA ARG A 53 0.80 4.15 -0.90
C ARG A 53 -0.18 3.98 0.25
N ALA A 54 0.31 3.63 1.44
CA ALA A 54 -0.50 3.55 2.65
C ALA A 54 -1.07 4.93 3.01
N ILE A 55 -0.25 5.97 3.04
CA ILE A 55 -0.68 7.37 3.30
C ILE A 55 -1.76 7.80 2.30
N VAL A 56 -1.53 7.56 1.00
CA VAL A 56 -2.49 7.92 -0.05
C VAL A 56 -3.84 7.24 0.15
N SER A 57 -3.85 5.99 0.61
CA SER A 57 -5.05 5.16 0.74
C SER A 57 -5.88 5.43 2.00
N GLN A 58 -5.38 6.21 2.96
CA GLN A 58 -6.07 6.45 4.23
C GLN A 58 -7.46 7.10 4.04
N GLN A 59 -8.46 6.59 4.76
CA GLN A 59 -9.81 7.17 4.87
C GLN A 59 -10.57 7.36 3.54
N ILE A 60 -10.22 6.61 2.49
CA ILE A 60 -10.89 6.67 1.18
C ILE A 60 -11.10 5.27 0.61
N SER A 61 -11.96 5.16 -0.40
CA SER A 61 -12.16 3.89 -1.11
C SER A 61 -10.91 3.48 -1.89
N THR A 62 -10.75 2.17 -2.10
CA THR A 62 -9.66 1.60 -2.91
C THR A 62 -9.62 2.18 -4.32
N LYS A 63 -10.79 2.43 -4.93
CA LYS A 63 -10.92 3.06 -6.25
C LYS A 63 -10.40 4.50 -6.26
N ALA A 64 -10.74 5.29 -5.24
CA ALA A 64 -10.27 6.66 -5.11
C ALA A 64 -8.74 6.69 -4.88
N ALA A 65 -8.23 5.83 -3.99
CA ALA A 65 -6.80 5.69 -3.73
C ALA A 65 -6.01 5.34 -5.00
N ALA A 66 -6.49 4.37 -5.79
CA ALA A 66 -5.85 3.99 -7.04
C ALA A 66 -5.82 5.14 -8.08
N ALA A 67 -6.89 5.94 -8.13
CA ALA A 67 -6.95 7.09 -9.03
C ALA A 67 -5.97 8.19 -8.63
N ILE A 68 -5.88 8.52 -7.33
CA ILE A 68 -4.92 9.50 -6.81
C ILE A 68 -3.49 8.99 -7.01
N TRP A 69 -3.23 7.73 -6.64
CA TRP A 69 -1.91 7.09 -6.79
C TRP A 69 -1.41 7.18 -8.23
N ARG A 70 -2.25 6.83 -9.21
CA ARG A 70 -1.88 6.91 -10.64
C ARG A 70 -1.52 8.33 -11.07
N ARG A 71 -2.25 9.36 -10.60
CA ARG A 71 -1.94 10.75 -10.93
C ARG A 71 -0.64 11.21 -10.26
N PHE A 72 -0.45 10.85 -8.99
CA PHE A 72 0.76 11.16 -8.23
C PHE A 72 2.00 10.52 -8.89
N THR A 73 1.99 9.21 -9.17
CA THR A 73 3.14 8.54 -9.80
C THR A 73 3.41 9.05 -11.21
N ALA A 74 2.39 9.55 -11.93
CA ALA A 74 2.56 10.14 -13.25
C ALA A 74 3.34 11.47 -13.26
N LEU A 75 3.52 12.12 -12.09
CA LEU A 75 4.41 13.29 -11.96
C LEU A 75 5.88 12.91 -12.15
N PHE A 76 6.25 11.65 -11.90
CA PHE A 76 7.62 11.18 -11.95
C PHE A 76 7.87 10.41 -13.24
N ARG A 77 8.88 10.81 -14.01
CA ARG A 77 9.21 10.22 -15.31
C ARG A 77 10.68 9.81 -15.32
N PRO A 78 11.04 8.73 -16.03
CA PRO A 78 10.21 7.95 -16.96
C PRO A 78 9.42 6.78 -16.34
N ASP A 79 9.80 6.33 -15.16
CA ASP A 79 9.37 5.05 -14.55
C ASP A 79 8.20 5.20 -13.55
N GLY A 80 7.82 6.42 -13.19
CA GLY A 80 6.76 6.67 -12.21
C GLY A 80 7.19 6.49 -10.76
N TYR A 81 8.49 6.36 -10.50
CA TYR A 81 8.99 6.20 -9.15
C TYR A 81 9.10 7.56 -8.43
N PRO A 82 8.43 7.75 -7.29
CA PRO A 82 8.44 9.01 -6.55
C PRO A 82 9.74 9.15 -5.74
N GLU A 83 10.87 9.36 -6.43
CA GLU A 83 12.18 9.56 -5.79
C GLU A 83 12.09 10.61 -4.67
N PRO A 84 12.63 10.35 -3.46
CA PRO A 84 12.45 11.24 -2.31
C PRO A 84 12.78 12.70 -2.61
N ARG A 85 13.92 12.93 -3.27
CA ARG A 85 14.35 14.28 -3.70
C ARG A 85 13.38 14.98 -4.66
N GLU A 86 12.66 14.24 -5.48
CA GLU A 86 11.69 14.81 -6.43
C GLU A 86 10.37 15.09 -5.71
N VAL A 87 9.96 14.24 -4.77
CA VAL A 87 8.78 14.49 -3.91
C VAL A 87 8.97 15.77 -3.09
N LEU A 88 10.17 16.00 -2.56
CA LEU A 88 10.51 17.21 -1.79
C LEU A 88 10.54 18.50 -2.63
N ARG A 89 10.67 18.38 -3.96
CA ARG A 89 10.63 19.54 -4.87
C ARG A 89 9.22 19.98 -5.23
N LEU A 90 8.24 19.10 -5.10
CA LEU A 90 6.84 19.43 -5.38
C LEU A 90 6.32 20.38 -4.31
N SER A 91 5.63 21.42 -4.75
CA SER A 91 4.85 22.29 -3.88
C SER A 91 3.63 21.56 -3.32
N GLU A 92 3.10 22.08 -2.21
CA GLU A 92 1.86 21.55 -1.64
C GLU A 92 0.69 21.62 -2.64
N ASP A 93 0.65 22.66 -3.46
CA ASP A 93 -0.40 22.86 -4.47
C ASP A 93 -0.32 21.81 -5.59
N GLU A 94 0.88 21.50 -6.10
CA GLU A 94 1.06 20.42 -7.10
C GLU A 94 0.62 19.05 -6.53
N LEU A 95 0.93 18.77 -5.27
CA LEU A 95 0.49 17.55 -4.59
C LEU A 95 -1.04 17.53 -4.43
N ARG A 96 -1.66 18.68 -4.19
CA ARG A 96 -3.13 18.80 -4.08
C ARG A 96 -3.82 18.64 -5.42
N GLU A 97 -3.24 19.10 -6.51
CA GLU A 97 -3.78 18.95 -7.87
C GLU A 97 -3.94 17.49 -8.28
N VAL A 98 -3.05 16.59 -7.84
CA VAL A 98 -3.22 15.14 -8.06
C VAL A 98 -4.27 14.50 -7.14
N GLY A 99 -4.85 15.26 -6.22
CA GLY A 99 -5.96 14.88 -5.35
C GLY A 99 -5.54 14.49 -3.93
N LEU A 100 -4.34 14.87 -3.49
CA LEU A 100 -3.93 14.70 -2.09
C LEU A 100 -4.56 15.77 -1.21
N SER A 101 -4.89 15.42 0.04
CA SER A 101 -5.19 16.43 1.05
C SER A 101 -3.90 17.12 1.49
N ARG A 102 -4.01 18.32 2.06
CA ARG A 102 -2.89 19.04 2.69
C ARG A 102 -2.12 18.16 3.67
N GLN A 103 -2.84 17.43 4.52
CA GLN A 103 -2.25 16.53 5.51
C GLN A 103 -1.48 15.37 4.87
N LYS A 104 -2.04 14.73 3.83
CA LYS A 104 -1.36 13.64 3.12
C LYS A 104 -0.12 14.13 2.37
N ALA A 105 -0.18 15.31 1.75
CA ALA A 105 0.97 15.93 1.09
C ALA A 105 2.13 16.14 2.09
N GLY A 106 1.85 16.70 3.26
CA GLY A 106 2.85 16.86 4.32
C GLY A 106 3.44 15.53 4.80
N TYR A 107 2.62 14.48 4.95
CA TYR A 107 3.12 13.15 5.33
C TYR A 107 3.99 12.49 4.25
N LEU A 108 3.62 12.63 2.98
CA LEU A 108 4.45 12.16 1.86
C LEU A 108 5.83 12.82 1.88
N GLN A 109 5.87 14.14 2.06
CA GLN A 109 7.13 14.89 2.14
C GLN A 109 7.93 14.54 3.40
N ALA A 110 7.28 14.34 4.55
CA ALA A 110 7.96 13.91 5.77
C ALA A 110 8.61 12.52 5.62
N ILE A 111 7.97 11.58 4.91
CA ILE A 111 8.57 10.27 4.61
C ILE A 111 9.71 10.41 3.58
N ALA A 112 9.61 11.33 2.64
CA ALA A 112 10.67 11.59 1.67
C ALA A 112 11.90 12.31 2.26
N ASP A 113 11.75 13.00 3.40
CA ASP A 113 12.83 13.70 4.09
C ASP A 113 13.64 12.82 5.06
N TYR A 114 13.11 11.65 5.42
CA TYR A 114 13.71 10.73 6.39
C TYR A 114 14.71 9.75 5.76
#